data_AF-A0AA96TFE2-F1
#
_entry.id   AF-A0AA96TFE2-F1
#
_cell.length_a   1.000
_cell.length_b   1.000
_cell.length_c   1.000
_cell.angle_alpha   90.00
_cell.angle_beta   90.00
_cell.angle_gamma   90.00
#
_symmetry.space_group_name_H-M   'P 1'
#
loop_
_entity.id
_entity.type
_entity.pdbx_description
1 polymer ?
#
loop_
_entity_poly.entity_id
_entity_poly.type
_entity_poly.pdbx_seq_one_letter_code
_entity_poly.pdbx_strand_id
1 'polypeptide(L)'
;MIDTSRRLTFTTAAGLLLHDVRLATADELDDFDRQRLFGAEPSSPTLARCRCGWTRKADDLITVAGIHLQRDPGLPVHHVGGHSAIGSRSRNADSYGSAVDDTTGIAAFAVADGIGNQPDAAKAAAVAVTTALPAALEAPDNPAVVGMLAARDALQCHDLVYDGDTVMVLAVSRPAVPGRGITWDLAWTGDCEGWLLDDNELTPLTFPHTKGQALRESGYPESVAARHDNVVLTTVGTADPATLGTSTVTTDRGRLALTSDGVGKALTHSELHETLSEITDPRECAEFLVGFGVDRPRADNATALVIDTHRR
;
A
#
# COMPACT_ATOMS: atom_id res chain seq x y z
N MET A 1 17.64 14.01 -24.15
CA MET A 1 17.59 15.46 -23.86
C MET A 1 16.98 15.61 -22.48
N ILE A 2 17.69 16.27 -21.56
CA ILE A 2 17.14 16.62 -20.24
C ILE A 2 16.36 17.91 -20.47
N ASP A 3 15.05 17.88 -20.35
CA ASP A 3 14.24 19.10 -20.42
C ASP A 3 14.42 19.91 -19.13
N THR A 4 14.33 21.22 -19.27
CA THR A 4 14.30 22.28 -18.26
C THR A 4 13.33 22.04 -17.08
N SER A 5 12.49 21.00 -17.14
CA SER A 5 11.49 20.63 -16.14
C SER A 5 11.97 19.65 -15.05
N ARG A 6 13.27 19.30 -14.95
CA ARG A 6 13.80 18.35 -13.93
C ARG A 6 13.07 16.99 -13.95
N ARG A 7 12.79 16.46 -15.15
CA ARG A 7 12.06 15.20 -15.39
C ARG A 7 12.82 14.34 -16.40
N LEU A 8 12.88 13.02 -16.15
CA LEU A 8 13.48 12.02 -17.03
C LEU A 8 12.50 10.87 -17.25
N THR A 9 12.13 10.62 -18.50
CA THR A 9 11.19 9.55 -18.89
C THR A 9 11.90 8.46 -19.67
N PHE A 10 11.58 7.20 -19.37
CA PHE A 10 12.05 6.03 -20.11
C PHE A 10 10.86 5.18 -20.57
N THR A 11 10.82 4.85 -21.86
CA THR A 11 9.75 4.05 -22.48
C THR A 11 10.31 2.76 -23.08
N THR A 12 9.52 1.70 -23.15
CA THR A 12 9.84 0.52 -23.98
C THR A 12 9.94 0.91 -25.46
N ALA A 13 10.48 0.02 -26.29
CA ALA A 13 10.42 0.16 -27.75
C ALA A 13 8.98 0.23 -28.29
N ALA A 14 8.02 -0.33 -27.56
CA ALA A 14 6.59 -0.28 -27.86
C ALA A 14 5.89 0.98 -27.31
N GLY A 15 6.62 1.91 -26.69
CA GLY A 15 6.09 3.19 -26.20
C GLY A 15 5.49 3.17 -24.80
N LEU A 16 5.54 2.05 -24.07
CA LEU A 16 5.07 1.97 -22.68
C LEU A 16 6.00 2.76 -21.77
N LEU A 17 5.50 3.77 -21.06
CA LEU A 17 6.27 4.52 -20.05
C LEU A 17 6.60 3.59 -18.88
N LEU A 18 7.87 3.45 -18.51
CA LEU A 18 8.29 2.57 -17.41
C LEU A 18 8.74 3.34 -16.21
N HIS A 19 9.63 4.31 -16.41
CA HIS A 19 10.15 5.18 -15.36
C HIS A 19 9.91 6.62 -15.76
N ASP A 20 9.50 7.40 -14.77
CA ASP A 20 9.27 8.83 -14.88
C ASP A 20 9.80 9.46 -13.61
N VAL A 21 11.08 9.82 -13.64
CA VAL A 21 11.80 10.33 -12.48
C VAL A 21 11.72 11.85 -12.47
N ARG A 22 11.30 12.42 -11.34
CA ARG A 22 11.12 13.86 -11.17
C ARG A 22 11.67 14.32 -9.83
N LEU A 23 12.08 15.60 -9.76
CA LEU A 23 12.21 16.28 -8.49
C LEU A 23 10.83 16.69 -7.97
N ALA A 24 10.58 16.41 -6.70
CA ALA A 24 9.45 16.96 -5.96
C ALA A 24 9.99 17.88 -4.86
N THR A 25 9.35 19.04 -4.70
CA THR A 25 9.47 19.90 -3.52
C THR A 25 8.51 19.42 -2.44
N ALA A 26 8.77 19.77 -1.17
CA ALA A 26 7.94 19.32 -0.03
C ALA A 26 6.44 19.68 -0.15
N ASP A 27 6.13 20.73 -0.92
CA ASP A 27 4.77 21.20 -1.19
C ASP A 27 4.08 20.43 -2.34
N GLU A 28 4.85 19.78 -3.22
CA GLU A 28 4.37 18.91 -4.30
C GLU A 28 4.23 17.45 -3.86
N LEU A 29 4.70 17.12 -2.66
CA LEU A 29 4.45 15.85 -2.03
C LEU A 29 2.99 15.85 -1.56
N ASP A 30 2.20 14.97 -2.14
CA ASP A 30 0.89 14.62 -1.60
C ASP A 30 1.06 13.87 -0.27
N ASP A 31 -0.06 13.62 0.43
CA ASP A 31 0.00 12.88 1.70
C ASP A 31 0.63 11.49 1.53
N PHE A 32 0.53 10.87 0.35
CA PHE A 32 1.24 9.65 -0.02
C PHE A 32 2.76 9.82 0.05
N ASP A 33 3.31 10.82 -0.62
CA ASP A 33 4.74 11.06 -0.69
C ASP A 33 5.29 11.58 0.64
N ARG A 34 4.52 12.35 1.41
CA ARG A 34 4.92 12.79 2.77
C ARG A 34 5.03 11.60 3.73
N GLN A 35 4.12 10.64 3.65
CA GLN A 35 4.13 9.44 4.49
C GLN A 35 5.23 8.44 4.09
N ARG A 36 5.76 8.48 2.85
CA ARG A 36 6.91 7.68 2.42
C ARG A 36 8.28 8.11 2.99
N LEU A 37 8.41 9.32 3.55
CA LEU A 37 9.71 10.01 3.63
C LEU A 37 10.25 10.34 5.03
N PHE A 38 9.91 9.56 6.04
CA PHE A 38 10.20 9.89 7.45
C PHE A 38 11.58 10.55 7.71
N GLY A 39 11.54 11.67 8.45
CA GLY A 39 12.71 12.26 9.12
C GLY A 39 13.38 13.47 8.44
N ALA A 40 12.74 14.16 7.49
CA ALA A 40 13.22 15.48 7.05
C ALA A 40 12.39 16.58 7.71
N GLU A 41 13.01 17.36 8.60
CA GLU A 41 12.55 18.73 8.91
C GLU A 41 12.41 19.51 7.59
N PRO A 42 11.47 20.47 7.46
CA PRO A 42 11.17 21.19 6.21
C PRO A 42 12.34 22.01 5.64
N SER A 43 13.52 21.97 6.25
CA SER A 43 14.74 22.58 5.74
C SER A 43 15.31 21.78 4.56
N SER A 44 14.72 21.99 3.38
CA SER A 44 15.10 21.55 2.02
C SER A 44 16.03 20.33 1.91
N PRO A 45 15.46 19.15 1.63
CA PRO A 45 16.07 18.22 0.69
C PRO A 45 15.14 18.02 -0.51
N THR A 46 15.64 18.27 -1.72
CA THR A 46 14.95 17.87 -2.94
C THR A 46 14.76 16.36 -2.94
N LEU A 47 13.55 15.88 -3.25
CA LEU A 47 13.28 14.45 -3.36
C LEU A 47 13.24 14.04 -4.83
N ALA A 48 13.97 12.99 -5.19
CA ALA A 48 13.75 12.28 -6.44
C ALA A 48 12.69 11.20 -6.25
N ARG A 49 11.65 11.19 -7.08
CA ARG A 49 10.62 10.15 -7.11
C ARG A 49 10.41 9.59 -8.51
N CYS A 50 9.97 8.34 -8.59
CA CYS A 50 9.60 7.67 -9.83
C CYS A 50 8.17 7.12 -9.73
N ARG A 51 7.43 7.10 -10.84
CA ARG A 51 6.11 6.43 -10.94
C ARG A 51 6.17 4.96 -10.51
N CYS A 52 7.36 4.34 -10.57
CA CYS A 52 7.54 2.96 -10.15
C CYS A 52 7.44 2.75 -8.62
N GLY A 53 7.21 3.82 -7.85
CA GLY A 53 7.23 3.81 -6.40
C GLY A 53 8.60 4.01 -5.76
N TRP A 54 9.65 4.25 -6.55
CA TRP A 54 10.95 4.56 -6.00
C TRP A 54 11.04 6.01 -5.52
N THR A 55 11.65 6.22 -4.36
CA THR A 55 11.90 7.56 -3.79
C THR A 55 13.28 7.62 -3.15
N ARG A 56 14.00 8.73 -3.33
CA ARG A 56 15.30 8.97 -2.68
C ARG A 56 15.54 10.45 -2.45
N LYS A 57 16.07 10.80 -1.28
CA LYS A 57 16.60 12.16 -1.04
C LYS A 57 17.74 12.44 -2.04
N ALA A 58 17.71 13.60 -2.68
CA ALA A 58 18.65 13.94 -3.74
C ALA A 58 19.02 15.44 -3.73
N ASP A 59 20.30 15.73 -3.55
CA ASP A 59 20.86 17.06 -3.80
C ASP A 59 21.19 17.25 -5.29
N ASP A 60 21.46 16.16 -6.01
CA ASP A 60 21.67 16.09 -7.45
C ASP A 60 20.75 15.04 -8.09
N LEU A 61 19.68 15.51 -8.74
CA LEU A 61 18.71 14.65 -9.42
C LEU A 61 19.35 13.85 -10.54
N ILE A 62 20.26 14.42 -11.33
CA ILE A 62 20.78 13.73 -12.52
C ILE A 62 21.54 12.49 -12.10
N THR A 63 22.36 12.60 -11.05
CA THR A 63 23.09 11.46 -10.49
C THR A 63 22.14 10.42 -9.90
N VAL A 64 21.21 10.83 -9.03
CA VAL A 64 20.33 9.91 -8.31
C VAL A 64 19.33 9.24 -9.26
N ALA A 65 18.76 9.98 -10.21
CA ALA A 65 17.94 9.43 -11.28
C ALA A 65 18.76 8.54 -12.22
N GLY A 66 20.01 8.91 -12.53
CA GLY A 66 20.92 8.11 -13.34
C GLY A 66 21.16 6.72 -12.73
N ILE A 67 21.36 6.65 -11.40
CA ILE A 67 21.50 5.38 -10.68
C ILE A 67 20.20 4.56 -10.74
N HIS A 68 19.05 5.17 -10.45
CA HIS A 68 17.74 4.49 -10.54
C HIS A 68 17.49 3.92 -11.94
N LEU A 69 17.84 4.69 -12.98
CA LEU A 69 17.66 4.30 -14.38
C LEU A 69 18.66 3.24 -14.87
N GLN A 70 19.75 2.99 -14.13
CA GLN A 70 20.70 1.90 -14.39
C GLN A 70 20.25 0.55 -13.80
N ARG A 71 19.10 0.52 -13.12
CA ARG A 71 18.46 -0.71 -12.64
C ARG A 71 18.40 -1.77 -13.75
N ASP A 72 18.62 -3.03 -13.36
CA ASP A 72 18.52 -4.18 -14.26
C ASP A 72 17.15 -4.18 -14.96
N PRO A 73 17.10 -4.09 -16.31
CA PRO A 73 15.85 -4.06 -17.05
C PRO A 73 15.02 -5.34 -16.92
N GLY A 74 15.59 -6.45 -16.45
CA GLY A 74 14.86 -7.69 -16.15
C GLY A 74 14.04 -7.64 -14.86
N LEU A 75 14.24 -6.63 -14.01
CA LEU A 75 13.51 -6.48 -12.76
C LEU A 75 12.11 -5.87 -12.99
N PRO A 76 11.13 -6.24 -12.14
CA PRO A 76 9.74 -5.80 -12.31
C PRO A 76 9.57 -4.30 -12.04
N VAL A 77 8.69 -3.64 -12.79
CA VAL A 77 8.36 -2.22 -12.60
C VAL A 77 6.93 -2.11 -12.11
N HIS A 78 6.70 -1.35 -11.03
CA HIS A 78 5.39 -1.22 -10.39
C HIS A 78 4.85 0.20 -10.52
N HIS A 79 3.88 0.51 -11.38
CA HIS A 79 3.27 1.84 -11.34
C HIS A 79 2.30 1.93 -10.18
N VAL A 80 2.52 2.93 -9.33
CA VAL A 80 1.79 3.08 -8.07
C VAL A 80 0.95 4.33 -8.10
N GLY A 81 -0.31 4.20 -7.69
CA GLY A 81 -1.19 5.31 -7.41
C GLY A 81 -1.93 5.05 -6.12
N GLY A 82 -1.93 6.02 -5.20
CA GLY A 82 -2.70 5.91 -3.98
C GLY A 82 -3.37 7.23 -3.63
N HIS A 83 -4.44 7.14 -2.86
CA HIS A 83 -5.20 8.28 -2.39
C HIS A 83 -5.75 7.97 -0.99
N SER A 84 -5.92 9.00 -0.18
CA SER A 84 -6.54 8.89 1.14
C SER A 84 -7.33 10.14 1.44
N ALA A 85 -8.50 9.98 2.03
CA ALA A 85 -9.40 11.06 2.38
C ALA A 85 -10.01 10.85 3.77
N ILE A 86 -10.20 11.96 4.48
CA ILE A 86 -10.69 11.99 5.86
C ILE A 86 -12.17 11.61 6.01
N GLY A 87 -12.96 11.72 4.95
CA GLY A 87 -14.41 11.54 5.01
C GLY A 87 -15.09 12.51 6.00
N SER A 88 -15.98 11.98 6.84
CA SER A 88 -16.71 12.77 7.86
C SER A 88 -16.02 12.80 9.23
N ARG A 89 -14.82 12.22 9.36
CA ARG A 89 -14.06 12.17 10.62
C ARG A 89 -13.37 13.51 10.93
N SER A 90 -12.95 13.70 12.18
CA SER A 90 -12.18 14.88 12.59
C SER A 90 -10.68 14.77 12.29
N ARG A 91 -10.21 13.58 11.95
CA ARG A 91 -8.82 13.27 11.62
C ARG A 91 -8.79 12.12 10.60
N ASN A 92 -7.77 12.13 9.74
CA ASN A 92 -7.42 10.97 8.95
C ASN A 92 -6.47 10.08 9.76
N ALA A 93 -6.96 8.91 10.18
CA ALA A 93 -6.21 7.90 10.92
C ALA A 93 -5.66 6.79 10.01
N ASP A 94 -5.92 6.85 8.70
CA ASP A 94 -5.31 5.95 7.74
C ASP A 94 -3.90 6.40 7.36
N SER A 95 -3.08 5.42 6.96
CA SER A 95 -1.78 5.65 6.33
C SER A 95 -1.53 4.62 5.24
N TYR A 96 -0.76 5.01 4.22
CA TYR A 96 -0.35 4.11 3.16
C TYR A 96 1.03 4.50 2.65
N GLY A 97 1.72 3.53 2.05
CA GLY A 97 3.07 3.77 1.59
C GLY A 97 3.59 2.66 0.69
N SER A 98 4.75 2.91 0.13
CA SER A 98 5.49 1.87 -0.59
C SER A 98 6.97 2.19 -0.69
N ALA A 99 7.78 1.15 -0.86
CA ALA A 99 9.22 1.22 -0.96
C ALA A 99 9.70 0.23 -2.02
N VAL A 100 10.75 0.58 -2.75
CA VAL A 100 11.32 -0.26 -3.82
C VAL A 100 12.83 -0.32 -3.65
N ASP A 101 13.38 -1.53 -3.62
CA ASP A 101 14.81 -1.76 -3.77
C ASP A 101 15.12 -1.99 -5.26
N ASP A 102 15.79 -1.02 -5.88
CA ASP A 102 16.18 -1.11 -7.28
C ASP A 102 17.23 -2.19 -7.56
N THR A 103 17.97 -2.63 -6.55
CA THR A 103 19.05 -3.60 -6.70
C THR A 103 18.49 -5.01 -6.84
N THR A 104 17.56 -5.36 -5.96
CA THR A 104 16.93 -6.68 -5.92
C THR A 104 15.63 -6.74 -6.72
N GLY A 105 15.00 -5.58 -6.97
CA GLY A 105 13.69 -5.46 -7.57
C GLY A 105 12.55 -5.87 -6.65
N ILE A 106 12.81 -6.05 -5.36
CA ILE A 106 11.79 -6.26 -4.34
C ILE A 106 11.10 -4.92 -4.08
N ALA A 107 9.77 -4.95 -3.92
CA ALA A 107 8.98 -3.79 -3.57
C ALA A 107 7.97 -4.13 -2.48
N ALA A 108 7.72 -3.22 -1.56
CA ALA A 108 6.75 -3.37 -0.48
C ALA A 108 5.70 -2.26 -0.56
N PHE A 109 4.46 -2.58 -0.21
CA PHE A 109 3.29 -1.70 -0.27
C PHE A 109 2.41 -1.96 0.93
N ALA A 110 1.89 -0.91 1.57
CA ALA A 110 1.04 -1.08 2.74
C ALA A 110 -0.10 -0.07 2.76
N VAL A 111 -1.23 -0.50 3.33
CA VAL A 111 -2.34 0.34 3.78
C VAL A 111 -2.64 -0.05 5.21
N ALA A 112 -2.72 0.94 6.09
CA ALA A 112 -3.04 0.81 7.50
C ALA A 112 -4.18 1.75 7.88
N ASP A 113 -5.04 1.32 8.81
CA ASP A 113 -6.17 2.07 9.33
C ASP A 113 -6.05 2.11 10.86
N GLY A 114 -5.89 3.32 11.40
CA GLY A 114 -5.67 3.57 12.82
C GLY A 114 -6.96 3.38 13.62
N ILE A 115 -6.88 2.61 14.71
CA ILE A 115 -8.10 2.26 15.46
C ILE A 115 -8.51 3.40 16.38
N GLY A 116 -9.58 4.09 16.00
CA GLY A 116 -10.22 5.11 16.83
C GLY A 116 -9.99 6.53 16.31
N ASN A 117 -10.35 7.53 17.12
CA ASN A 117 -10.41 8.93 16.67
C ASN A 117 -9.36 9.83 17.34
N GLN A 118 -8.42 9.24 18.08
CA GLN A 118 -7.37 9.97 18.79
C GLN A 118 -6.16 10.24 17.89
N PRO A 119 -5.32 11.24 18.20
CA PRO A 119 -4.07 11.47 17.48
C PRO A 119 -3.16 10.24 17.43
N ASP A 120 -3.21 9.38 18.45
CA ASP A 120 -2.38 8.18 18.53
C ASP A 120 -2.77 7.10 17.52
N ALA A 121 -4.04 7.04 17.07
CA ALA A 121 -4.47 6.12 16.01
C ALA A 121 -3.80 6.46 14.67
N ALA A 122 -3.83 7.74 14.29
CA ALA A 122 -3.13 8.23 13.09
C ALA A 122 -1.61 8.03 13.19
N LYS A 123 -1.04 8.23 14.39
CA LYS A 123 0.38 7.98 14.65
C LYS A 123 0.72 6.49 14.54
N ALA A 124 -0.14 5.60 15.02
CA ALA A 124 0.05 4.15 14.94
C ALA A 124 0.06 3.66 13.50
N ALA A 125 -0.93 4.04 12.68
CA ALA A 125 -0.97 3.69 11.26
C ALA A 125 0.32 4.16 10.53
N ALA A 126 0.75 5.40 10.78
CA ALA A 126 1.94 5.95 10.17
C ALA A 126 3.23 5.24 10.62
N VAL A 127 3.40 4.97 11.93
CA VAL A 127 4.56 4.23 12.45
C VAL A 127 4.60 2.80 11.91
N ALA A 128 3.44 2.13 11.81
CA ALA A 128 3.34 0.78 11.32
C ALA A 128 3.79 0.66 9.86
N VAL A 129 3.21 1.47 8.96
CA VAL A 129 3.59 1.49 7.54
C VAL A 129 5.08 1.77 7.37
N THR A 130 5.62 2.73 8.13
CA THR A 130 6.98 3.24 7.87
C THR A 130 8.08 2.42 8.48
N THR A 131 7.73 1.56 9.44
CA THR A 131 8.63 0.54 9.95
C THR A 131 8.53 -0.75 9.12
N ALA A 132 7.31 -1.14 8.71
CA ALA A 132 7.07 -2.39 7.99
C ALA A 132 7.77 -2.44 6.63
N LEU A 133 7.66 -1.36 5.85
CA LEU A 133 8.18 -1.31 4.49
C LEU A 133 9.69 -1.58 4.39
N PRO A 134 10.58 -0.84 5.08
CA PRO A 134 12.02 -1.10 5.01
C PRO A 134 12.39 -2.47 5.59
N ALA A 135 11.78 -2.89 6.70
CA ALA A 135 12.05 -4.20 7.28
C ALA A 135 11.69 -5.35 6.34
N ALA A 136 10.60 -5.21 5.57
CA ALA A 136 10.22 -6.18 4.56
C ALA A 136 11.20 -6.25 3.38
N LEU A 137 11.78 -5.13 2.96
CA LEU A 137 12.78 -5.12 1.88
C LEU A 137 14.10 -5.78 2.28
N GLU A 138 14.49 -5.70 3.55
CA GLU A 138 15.72 -6.29 4.08
C GLU A 138 15.58 -7.78 4.44
N ALA A 139 14.34 -8.28 4.49
CA ALA A 139 14.04 -9.64 4.92
C ALA A 139 14.22 -10.66 3.78
N PRO A 140 15.11 -11.66 3.94
CA PRO A 140 15.32 -12.69 2.91
C PRO A 140 14.16 -13.69 2.83
N ASP A 141 13.54 -13.99 3.97
CA ASP A 141 12.49 -15.01 4.11
C ASP A 141 11.25 -14.41 4.79
N ASN A 142 10.06 -14.73 4.28
CA ASN A 142 8.77 -14.25 4.77
C ASN A 142 8.71 -12.72 4.97
N PRO A 143 9.07 -11.92 3.95
CA PRO A 143 9.28 -10.49 4.12
C PRO A 143 8.05 -9.73 4.63
N ALA A 144 6.85 -10.13 4.20
CA ALA A 144 5.61 -9.52 4.70
C ALA A 144 5.40 -9.79 6.20
N VAL A 145 5.69 -11.01 6.68
CA VAL A 145 5.60 -11.33 8.11
C VAL A 145 6.63 -10.52 8.90
N VAL A 146 7.88 -10.46 8.43
CA VAL A 146 8.94 -9.68 9.10
C VAL A 146 8.56 -8.20 9.19
N GLY A 147 8.03 -7.61 8.11
CA GLY A 147 7.52 -6.24 8.12
C GLY A 147 6.42 -6.01 9.15
N MET A 148 5.43 -6.92 9.24
CA MET A 148 4.36 -6.83 10.25
C MET A 148 4.89 -6.89 11.69
N LEU A 149 5.87 -7.77 11.97
CA LEU A 149 6.48 -7.90 13.29
C LEU A 149 7.31 -6.67 13.66
N ALA A 150 8.05 -6.11 12.71
CA ALA A 150 8.80 -4.87 12.93
C ALA A 150 7.86 -3.70 13.25
N ALA A 151 6.72 -3.60 12.54
CA ALA A 151 5.69 -2.61 12.85
C ALA A 151 5.12 -2.78 14.26
N ARG A 152 4.79 -4.01 14.68
CA ARG A 152 4.36 -4.29 16.05
C ARG A 152 5.37 -3.82 17.08
N ASP A 153 6.64 -4.19 16.90
CA ASP A 153 7.70 -3.85 17.84
C ASP A 153 7.87 -2.32 17.94
N ALA A 154 7.73 -1.60 16.82
CA ALA A 154 7.72 -0.13 16.82
C ALA A 154 6.50 0.47 17.55
N LEU A 155 5.30 -0.09 17.39
CA LEU A 155 4.13 0.37 18.16
C LEU A 155 4.33 0.17 19.67
N GLN A 156 4.95 -0.93 20.08
CA GLN A 156 5.31 -1.19 21.47
C GLN A 156 6.34 -0.18 21.98
N CYS A 157 7.40 0.11 21.21
CA CYS A 157 8.41 1.10 21.59
C CYS A 157 7.85 2.53 21.71
N HIS A 158 6.77 2.85 21.01
CA HIS A 158 6.12 4.15 21.05
C HIS A 158 4.90 4.22 22.00
N ASP A 159 4.64 3.17 22.79
CA ASP A 159 3.49 3.02 23.68
C ASP A 159 2.13 3.20 22.98
N LEU A 160 2.05 2.87 21.69
CA LEU A 160 0.84 3.07 20.87
C LEU A 160 -0.16 1.91 20.93
N VAL A 161 0.22 0.78 21.50
CA VAL A 161 -0.60 -0.46 21.49
C VAL A 161 -1.88 -0.34 22.31
N TYR A 162 -1.97 0.61 23.25
CA TYR A 162 -3.13 0.76 24.13
C TYR A 162 -4.10 1.87 23.69
N ASP A 163 -3.57 3.01 23.25
CA ASP A 163 -4.36 4.23 22.98
C ASP A 163 -4.46 4.59 21.48
N GLY A 164 -3.66 3.95 20.63
CA GLY A 164 -3.60 4.21 19.18
C GLY A 164 -3.98 3.00 18.33
N ASP A 165 -3.11 1.99 18.31
CA ASP A 165 -3.12 0.77 17.47
C ASP A 165 -3.62 0.93 16.01
N THR A 166 -3.47 -0.10 15.20
CA THR A 166 -3.87 -0.05 13.79
C THR A 166 -4.07 -1.44 13.23
N VAL A 167 -4.91 -1.55 12.21
CA VAL A 167 -4.98 -2.71 11.32
C VAL A 167 -4.18 -2.41 10.06
N MET A 168 -3.61 -3.41 9.42
CA MET A 168 -2.75 -3.18 8.25
C MET A 168 -2.72 -4.39 7.33
N VAL A 169 -2.67 -4.11 6.03
CA VAL A 169 -2.26 -5.07 5.00
C VAL A 169 -0.91 -4.62 4.43
N LEU A 170 0.05 -5.55 4.39
CA LEU A 170 1.37 -5.37 3.79
C LEU A 170 1.53 -6.38 2.66
N ALA A 171 1.86 -5.90 1.46
CA ALA A 171 2.15 -6.70 0.29
C ALA A 171 3.59 -6.48 -0.16
N VAL A 172 4.31 -7.57 -0.41
CA VAL A 172 5.70 -7.57 -0.88
C VAL A 172 5.77 -8.28 -2.23
N SER A 173 6.13 -7.53 -3.26
CA SER A 173 6.49 -8.04 -4.58
C SER A 173 7.94 -8.49 -4.58
N ARG A 174 8.18 -9.73 -5.04
CA ARG A 174 9.51 -10.25 -5.30
C ARG A 174 9.58 -10.76 -6.75
N PRO A 175 10.71 -10.55 -7.45
CA PRO A 175 10.95 -11.25 -8.71
C PRO A 175 10.84 -12.76 -8.45
N ALA A 176 9.98 -13.45 -9.19
CA ALA A 176 10.00 -14.90 -9.18
C ALA A 176 11.27 -15.42 -9.85
N VAL A 177 11.53 -16.73 -9.77
CA VAL A 177 12.60 -17.41 -10.51
C VAL A 177 12.64 -16.88 -11.96
N PRO A 178 13.83 -16.61 -12.56
CA PRO A 178 13.93 -15.99 -13.87
C PRO A 178 12.94 -16.59 -14.89
N GLY A 179 12.00 -15.76 -15.35
CA GLY A 179 10.96 -16.14 -16.33
C GLY A 179 9.57 -16.51 -15.79
N ARG A 180 9.31 -16.57 -14.47
CA ARG A 180 8.02 -17.07 -13.89
C ARG A 180 7.15 -16.04 -13.14
N GLY A 181 6.88 -14.89 -13.74
CA GLY A 181 6.11 -13.83 -13.09
C GLY A 181 6.76 -13.13 -11.88
N ILE A 182 5.91 -12.63 -10.99
CA ILE A 182 6.20 -11.88 -9.78
C ILE A 182 5.41 -12.55 -8.66
N THR A 183 6.07 -12.77 -7.55
CA THR A 183 5.44 -13.35 -6.36
C THR A 183 5.06 -12.22 -5.41
N TRP A 184 3.78 -12.16 -5.07
CA TRP A 184 3.24 -11.31 -4.01
C TRP A 184 3.13 -12.13 -2.73
N ASP A 185 3.84 -11.71 -1.69
CA ASP A 185 3.63 -12.18 -0.33
C ASP A 185 2.86 -11.13 0.45
N LEU A 186 1.73 -11.50 1.01
CA LEU A 186 0.91 -10.63 1.84
C LEU A 186 0.92 -11.11 3.28
N ALA A 187 0.92 -10.15 4.20
CA ALA A 187 0.59 -10.37 5.60
C ALA A 187 -0.37 -9.28 6.06
N TRP A 188 -1.36 -9.63 6.89
CA TRP A 188 -2.34 -8.65 7.37
C TRP A 188 -2.83 -8.93 8.79
N THR A 189 -3.35 -7.87 9.40
CA THR A 189 -4.18 -7.88 10.62
C THR A 189 -5.43 -7.05 10.37
N GLY A 190 -6.51 -7.39 11.08
CA GLY A 190 -7.79 -6.69 10.97
C GLY A 190 -8.46 -6.83 9.61
N ASP A 191 -9.03 -5.73 9.10
CA ASP A 191 -9.95 -5.69 7.97
C ASP A 191 -9.53 -4.75 6.84
N CYS A 192 -8.25 -4.35 6.76
CA CYS A 192 -7.71 -3.87 5.49
C CYS A 192 -7.73 -4.99 4.46
N GLU A 193 -8.05 -4.65 3.21
CA GLU A 193 -8.27 -5.63 2.16
C GLU A 193 -7.16 -5.58 1.10
N GLY A 194 -6.87 -6.74 0.51
CA GLY A 194 -6.00 -6.89 -0.65
C GLY A 194 -6.70 -7.68 -1.76
N TRP A 195 -6.65 -7.15 -2.97
CA TRP A 195 -7.31 -7.71 -4.15
C TRP A 195 -6.37 -7.78 -5.34
N LEU A 196 -6.36 -8.89 -6.06
CA LEU A 196 -5.62 -9.04 -7.32
C LEU A 196 -6.59 -9.12 -8.49
N LEU A 197 -6.44 -8.19 -9.44
CA LEU A 197 -7.03 -8.29 -10.76
C LEU A 197 -5.98 -8.82 -11.74
N ASP A 198 -6.19 -10.05 -12.22
CA ASP A 198 -5.36 -10.70 -13.22
C ASP A 198 -6.25 -11.35 -14.28
N ASP A 199 -5.94 -11.13 -15.55
CA ASP A 199 -6.74 -11.59 -16.69
C ASP A 199 -8.27 -11.39 -16.53
N ASN A 200 -8.66 -10.22 -16.03
CA ASN A 200 -10.04 -9.80 -15.76
C ASN A 200 -10.77 -10.60 -14.67
N GLU A 201 -10.04 -11.39 -13.88
CA GLU A 201 -10.52 -12.07 -12.69
C GLU A 201 -10.08 -11.31 -11.43
N LEU A 202 -11.05 -10.88 -10.61
CA LEU A 202 -10.78 -10.19 -9.34
C LEU A 202 -10.82 -11.20 -8.19
N THR A 203 -9.67 -11.43 -7.58
CA THR A 203 -9.48 -12.41 -6.50
C THR A 203 -9.15 -11.70 -5.18
N PRO A 204 -9.88 -11.96 -4.07
CA PRO A 204 -9.46 -11.50 -2.75
C PRO A 204 -8.21 -12.26 -2.30
N LEU A 205 -7.21 -11.52 -1.83
CA LEU A 205 -5.98 -12.09 -1.26
C LEU A 205 -5.97 -12.09 0.28
N THR A 206 -6.88 -11.32 0.88
CA THR A 206 -7.04 -11.18 2.34
C THR A 206 -8.43 -11.66 2.77
N PHE A 207 -8.52 -12.16 4.00
CA PHE A 207 -9.80 -12.45 4.66
C PHE A 207 -9.88 -11.64 5.97
N PRO A 208 -10.90 -10.79 6.15
CA PRO A 208 -10.96 -9.89 7.30
C PRO A 208 -10.93 -10.65 8.64
N HIS A 209 -10.05 -10.23 9.55
CA HIS A 209 -10.02 -10.74 10.91
C HIS A 209 -11.05 -10.01 11.77
N THR A 210 -12.33 -10.13 11.42
CA THR A 210 -13.44 -9.50 12.14
C THR A 210 -14.31 -10.54 12.83
N LYS A 211 -14.99 -10.14 13.90
CA LYS A 211 -15.98 -10.98 14.56
C LYS A 211 -17.12 -11.35 13.61
N GLY A 212 -17.53 -10.43 12.74
CA GLY A 212 -18.51 -10.70 11.69
C GLY A 212 -18.08 -11.84 10.78
N GLN A 213 -16.84 -11.81 10.27
CA GLN A 213 -16.28 -12.88 9.45
C GLN A 213 -16.23 -14.22 10.20
N ALA A 214 -15.75 -14.24 11.45
CA ALA A 214 -15.71 -15.46 12.26
C ALA A 214 -17.12 -16.06 12.51
N LEU A 215 -18.15 -15.20 12.64
CA LEU A 215 -19.54 -15.64 12.75
C LEU A 215 -20.04 -16.27 11.44
N ARG A 216 -19.72 -15.69 10.28
CA ARG A 216 -20.06 -16.28 8.97
C ARG A 216 -19.43 -17.66 8.80
N GLU A 217 -18.16 -17.79 9.13
CA GLU A 217 -17.41 -19.05 9.07
C GLU A 217 -17.99 -20.11 10.02
N SER A 218 -18.53 -19.68 11.16
CA SER A 218 -19.22 -20.55 12.12
C SER A 218 -20.68 -20.88 11.72
N GLY A 219 -21.14 -20.45 10.54
CA GLY A 219 -22.48 -20.73 10.01
C GLY A 219 -23.61 -19.88 10.60
N TYR A 220 -23.29 -18.76 11.25
CA TYR A 220 -24.33 -17.83 11.72
C TYR A 220 -24.98 -17.10 10.54
N PRO A 221 -26.27 -16.71 10.66
CA PRO A 221 -26.94 -15.95 9.61
C PRO A 221 -26.28 -14.60 9.35
N GLU A 222 -26.30 -14.15 8.09
CA GLU A 222 -25.77 -12.85 7.65
C GLU A 222 -26.31 -11.68 8.49
N SER A 223 -27.61 -11.72 8.84
CA SER A 223 -28.27 -10.70 9.66
C SER A 223 -27.70 -10.56 11.08
N VAL A 224 -26.99 -11.58 11.57
CA VAL A 224 -26.28 -11.59 12.86
C VAL A 224 -24.82 -11.18 12.64
N ALA A 225 -24.14 -11.81 11.69
CA ALA A 225 -22.73 -11.58 11.41
C ALA A 225 -22.44 -10.11 11.04
N ALA A 226 -23.23 -9.52 10.13
CA ALA A 226 -23.01 -8.16 9.62
C ALA A 226 -23.01 -7.08 10.72
N ARG A 227 -23.66 -7.33 11.86
CA ARG A 227 -23.67 -6.40 13.00
C ARG A 227 -22.31 -6.31 13.71
N HIS A 228 -21.38 -7.19 13.37
CA HIS A 228 -20.07 -7.32 14.00
C HIS A 228 -18.91 -7.15 13.01
N ASP A 229 -19.17 -6.61 11.82
CA ASP A 229 -18.13 -6.39 10.80
C ASP A 229 -17.10 -5.32 11.20
N ASN A 230 -17.47 -4.40 12.08
CA ASN A 230 -16.56 -3.35 12.60
C ASN A 230 -15.79 -3.79 13.86
N VAL A 231 -15.87 -5.06 14.26
CA VAL A 231 -15.17 -5.58 15.44
C VAL A 231 -13.98 -6.40 14.99
N VAL A 232 -12.81 -5.75 14.91
CA VAL A 232 -11.55 -6.40 14.56
C VAL A 232 -11.05 -7.29 15.70
N LEU A 233 -10.48 -8.45 15.35
CA LEU A 233 -9.98 -9.47 16.26
C LEU A 233 -8.45 -9.47 16.39
N THR A 234 -7.77 -8.88 15.42
CA THR A 234 -6.31 -8.73 15.40
C THR A 234 -5.94 -7.33 14.94
N THR A 235 -4.78 -6.87 15.38
CA THR A 235 -4.22 -5.55 15.13
C THR A 235 -2.71 -5.69 14.95
N VAL A 236 -2.03 -4.67 14.45
CA VAL A 236 -0.57 -4.66 14.40
C VAL A 236 0.03 -4.80 15.81
N GLY A 237 -0.52 -4.15 16.83
CA GLY A 237 -0.06 -4.28 18.22
C GLY A 237 -0.14 -5.71 18.79
N THR A 238 -1.04 -6.55 18.24
CA THR A 238 -1.25 -7.95 18.63
C THR A 238 -0.65 -8.95 17.63
N ALA A 239 0.07 -8.49 16.62
CA ALA A 239 0.58 -9.35 15.55
C ALA A 239 1.48 -10.48 16.10
N ASP A 240 1.16 -11.71 15.73
CA ASP A 240 1.96 -12.89 16.05
C ASP A 240 2.06 -13.76 14.79
N PRO A 241 3.22 -14.40 14.50
CA PRO A 241 3.36 -15.25 13.32
C PRO A 241 2.30 -16.35 13.21
N ALA A 242 1.74 -16.82 14.33
CA ALA A 242 0.70 -17.85 14.36
C ALA A 242 -0.71 -17.31 14.08
N THR A 243 -0.93 -15.99 14.19
CA THR A 243 -2.25 -15.36 14.04
C THR A 243 -2.34 -14.38 12.88
N LEU A 244 -1.20 -14.01 12.27
CA LEU A 244 -1.17 -13.21 11.05
C LEU A 244 -1.87 -13.93 9.91
N GLY A 245 -2.71 -13.20 9.19
CA GLY A 245 -3.19 -13.64 7.90
C GLY A 245 -2.03 -13.60 6.93
N THR A 246 -1.83 -14.65 6.14
CA THR A 246 -0.78 -14.68 5.12
C THR A 246 -1.33 -15.26 3.82
N SER A 247 -0.82 -14.75 2.70
CA SER A 247 -1.18 -15.24 1.37
C SER A 247 0.02 -15.06 0.44
N THR A 248 0.23 -16.02 -0.45
CA THR A 248 1.27 -15.93 -1.48
C THR A 248 0.66 -16.29 -2.83
N VAL A 249 0.81 -15.40 -3.81
CA VAL A 249 0.33 -15.61 -5.18
C VAL A 249 1.44 -15.23 -6.16
N THR A 250 1.58 -16.00 -7.24
CA THR A 250 2.52 -15.68 -8.33
C THR A 250 1.73 -15.40 -9.59
N THR A 251 1.99 -14.26 -10.21
CA THR A 251 1.34 -13.85 -11.45
C THR A 251 2.35 -13.24 -12.44
N ASP A 252 2.10 -13.37 -13.73
CA ASP A 252 2.94 -12.76 -14.78
C ASP A 252 2.70 -11.26 -14.94
N ARG A 253 1.47 -10.81 -14.69
CA ARG A 253 1.01 -9.43 -14.82
C ARG A 253 -0.19 -9.24 -13.91
N GLY A 254 -0.50 -8.01 -13.53
CA GLY A 254 -1.73 -7.78 -12.80
C GLY A 254 -1.72 -6.47 -12.05
N ARG A 255 -2.90 -6.18 -11.51
CA ARG A 255 -3.17 -5.01 -10.70
C ARG A 255 -3.50 -5.46 -9.29
N LEU A 256 -2.67 -5.06 -8.34
CA LEU A 256 -2.97 -5.24 -6.92
C LEU A 256 -3.67 -3.97 -6.41
N ALA A 257 -4.72 -4.13 -5.62
CA ALA A 257 -5.37 -3.05 -4.89
C ALA A 257 -5.35 -3.37 -3.39
N LEU A 258 -4.85 -2.44 -2.59
CA LEU A 258 -4.92 -2.48 -1.12
C LEU A 258 -5.85 -1.36 -0.65
N THR A 259 -6.75 -1.64 0.28
CA THR A 259 -7.76 -0.67 0.72
C THR A 259 -7.99 -0.72 2.23
N SER A 260 -8.29 0.43 2.84
CA SER A 260 -8.91 0.47 4.18
C SER A 260 -10.39 0.12 4.08
N ASP A 261 -11.02 -0.09 5.25
CA ASP A 261 -12.42 -0.52 5.32
C ASP A 261 -13.38 0.55 4.76
N GLY A 262 -13.02 1.84 4.81
CA GLY A 262 -13.81 2.94 4.28
C GLY A 262 -13.98 2.89 2.77
N VAL A 263 -13.09 2.19 2.05
CA VAL A 263 -13.26 1.86 0.63
C VAL A 263 -13.91 0.48 0.46
N GLY A 264 -13.39 -0.55 1.14
CA GLY A 264 -13.86 -1.94 0.99
C GLY A 264 -15.35 -2.10 1.30
N LYS A 265 -15.81 -1.54 2.43
CA LYS A 265 -17.23 -1.55 2.82
C LYS A 265 -18.11 -0.65 1.97
N ALA A 266 -17.49 0.24 1.17
CA ALA A 266 -18.23 1.11 0.29
C ALA A 266 -18.68 0.35 -0.97
N LEU A 267 -17.80 -0.45 -1.54
CA LEU A 267 -18.01 -1.04 -2.86
C LEU A 267 -18.58 -2.46 -2.77
N THR A 268 -19.44 -2.81 -3.71
CA THR A 268 -19.71 -4.21 -4.01
C THR A 268 -18.54 -4.81 -4.80
N HIS A 269 -18.42 -6.13 -4.79
CA HIS A 269 -17.41 -6.84 -5.59
C HIS A 269 -17.47 -6.48 -7.08
N SER A 270 -18.68 -6.25 -7.63
CA SER A 270 -18.85 -5.86 -9.04
C SER A 270 -18.35 -4.45 -9.31
N GLU A 271 -18.65 -3.48 -8.44
CA GLU A 271 -18.19 -2.10 -8.60
C GLU A 271 -16.66 -2.00 -8.44
N LEU A 272 -16.08 -2.78 -7.53
CA LEU A 272 -14.63 -2.88 -7.36
C LEU A 272 -13.98 -3.48 -8.62
N HIS A 273 -14.54 -4.57 -9.15
CA HIS A 273 -14.07 -5.20 -10.39
C HIS A 273 -14.12 -4.23 -11.58
N GLU A 274 -15.26 -3.58 -11.79
CA GLU A 274 -15.46 -2.61 -12.87
C GLU A 274 -14.46 -1.45 -12.77
N THR A 275 -14.36 -0.84 -11.59
CA THR A 275 -13.42 0.26 -11.34
C THR A 275 -11.97 -0.13 -11.63
N LEU A 276 -11.52 -1.27 -11.10
CA LEU A 276 -10.15 -1.76 -11.28
C LEU A 276 -9.85 -2.16 -12.73
N SER A 277 -10.86 -2.58 -13.50
CA SER A 277 -10.71 -3.03 -14.88
C SER A 277 -10.76 -1.88 -15.90
N GLU A 278 -11.57 -0.86 -15.64
CA GLU A 278 -11.81 0.23 -16.61
C GLU A 278 -10.85 1.42 -16.45
N ILE A 279 -10.47 1.79 -15.22
CA ILE A 279 -9.64 2.97 -14.97
C ILE A 279 -8.15 2.61 -15.06
N THR A 280 -7.55 2.78 -16.23
CA THR A 280 -6.17 2.29 -16.48
C THR A 280 -5.07 3.00 -15.70
N ASP A 281 -5.21 4.27 -15.30
CA ASP A 281 -4.19 4.95 -14.49
C ASP A 281 -4.36 4.59 -12.99
N PRO A 282 -3.33 4.06 -12.32
CA PRO A 282 -3.43 3.67 -10.90
C PRO A 282 -3.85 4.80 -9.97
N ARG A 283 -3.44 6.05 -10.25
CA ARG A 283 -3.74 7.18 -9.37
C ARG A 283 -5.18 7.62 -9.55
N GLU A 284 -5.64 7.77 -10.78
CA GLU A 284 -7.05 8.05 -11.07
C GLU A 284 -7.95 6.94 -10.50
N CYS A 285 -7.53 5.68 -10.61
CA CYS A 285 -8.26 4.54 -10.04
C CYS A 285 -8.36 4.63 -8.51
N ALA A 286 -7.25 4.93 -7.82
CA ALA A 286 -7.25 5.10 -6.37
C ALA A 286 -8.13 6.28 -5.91
N GLU A 287 -8.09 7.40 -6.62
CA GLU A 287 -8.95 8.57 -6.35
C GLU A 287 -10.44 8.22 -6.51
N PHE A 288 -10.79 7.48 -7.57
CA PHE A 288 -12.16 7.04 -7.82
C PHE A 288 -12.66 6.07 -6.75
N LEU A 289 -11.84 5.09 -6.36
CA LEU A 289 -12.16 4.14 -5.28
C LEU A 289 -12.42 4.86 -3.94
N VAL A 290 -11.57 5.84 -3.58
CA VAL A 290 -11.76 6.63 -2.36
C VAL A 290 -13.01 7.51 -2.45
N GLY A 291 -13.33 8.07 -3.63
CA GLY A 291 -14.55 8.82 -3.87
C GLY A 291 -15.81 8.06 -3.46
N PHE A 292 -15.91 6.78 -3.82
CA PHE A 292 -17.02 5.91 -3.38
C PHE A 292 -17.17 5.82 -1.86
N GLY A 293 -16.06 5.84 -1.13
CA GLY A 293 -16.03 5.81 0.32
C GLY A 293 -16.52 7.10 0.94
N VAL A 294 -15.97 8.24 0.50
CA VAL A 294 -16.19 9.54 1.15
C VAL A 294 -17.45 10.29 0.73
N ASP A 295 -18.05 9.95 -0.42
CA ASP A 295 -19.28 10.60 -0.90
C ASP A 295 -20.54 10.19 -0.10
N ARG A 296 -20.37 9.34 0.92
CA ARG A 296 -21.46 8.81 1.76
C ARG A 296 -21.68 9.64 3.02
N PRO A 297 -22.93 9.76 3.51
CA PRO A 297 -23.18 10.34 4.82
C PRO A 297 -22.46 9.56 5.93
N ARG A 298 -21.73 10.28 6.80
CA ARG A 298 -20.94 9.69 7.90
C ARG A 298 -19.83 8.75 7.40
N ALA A 299 -19.24 9.05 6.25
CA ALA A 299 -18.10 8.31 5.73
C ALA A 299 -16.92 8.24 6.71
N ASP A 300 -16.25 7.09 6.73
CA ASP A 300 -15.02 6.90 7.48
C ASP A 300 -13.81 7.53 6.78
N ASN A 301 -12.62 7.38 7.36
CA ASN A 301 -11.39 7.49 6.60
C ASN A 301 -11.40 6.45 5.48
N ALA A 302 -10.94 6.84 4.29
CA ALA A 302 -10.96 5.97 3.13
C ALA A 302 -9.64 6.10 2.38
N THR A 303 -8.96 4.97 2.20
CA THR A 303 -7.63 4.90 1.60
C THR A 303 -7.56 3.75 0.61
N ALA A 304 -6.98 4.01 -0.55
CA ALA A 304 -6.71 3.00 -1.58
C ALA A 304 -5.28 3.17 -2.13
N LEU A 305 -4.63 2.05 -2.40
CA LEU A 305 -3.34 1.96 -3.08
C LEU A 305 -3.45 0.93 -4.21
N VAL A 306 -3.28 1.38 -5.44
CA VAL A 306 -3.35 0.59 -6.68
C VAL A 306 -1.95 0.44 -7.27
N ILE A 307 -1.58 -0.79 -7.60
CA ILE A 307 -0.25 -1.16 -8.07
C ILE A 307 -0.37 -1.96 -9.36
N ASP A 308 0.02 -1.34 -10.47
CA ASP A 308 0.17 -2.01 -11.76
C ASP A 308 1.56 -2.59 -11.90
N THR A 309 1.61 -3.84 -12.34
CA THR A 309 2.87 -4.54 -12.46
C THR A 309 3.20 -4.83 -13.91
N HIS A 310 4.35 -4.31 -14.35
CA HIS A 310 4.82 -4.41 -15.72
C HIS A 310 6.17 -5.13 -15.80
N ARG A 311 6.34 -5.93 -16.86
CA ARG A 311 7.65 -6.41 -17.33
C ARG A 311 8.12 -5.59 -18.53
N ARG A 312 9.44 -5.44 -18.67
CA ARG A 312 10.09 -4.96 -19.91
C ARG A 312 10.12 -6.03 -20.97
#